data_AF-A0A1Q7YK23-F1
#
_entry.id   AF-A0A1Q7YK23-F1
#
_cell.length_a   1.000
_cell.length_b   1.000
_cell.length_c   1.000
_cell.angle_alpha   90.00
_cell.angle_beta   90.00
_cell.angle_gamma   90.00
#
_symmetry.space_group_name_H-M   'P 1'
#
loop_
_entity.id
_entity.type
_entity.pdbx_description
1 polymer ?
#
loop_
_entity_poly.entity_id
_entity_poly.type
_entity_poly.pdbx_seq_one_letter_code
_entity_poly.pdbx_strand_id
1 'polypeptide(L)'
;MYEFLERVNPAASQDFSIGGRIAWAIYCHDVGRAALENGDQSGALTVLREAIHAFPFPLSLELLGECLLLKGRPVEAVIYLAAAVGMSEKYQFHQLFLLGKALAAANDNYVSKIMLEKALSIEADREAQELLKEVISRSKLANTRA
;
A
#
# COMPACT_ATOMS: atom_id res chain seq x y z
N MET A 1 -17.41 1.18 4.75
CA MET A 1 -17.42 2.41 3.94
C MET A 1 -18.01 3.50 4.82
N TYR A 2 -17.26 4.55 5.15
CA TYR A 2 -17.74 5.57 6.10
C TYR A 2 -18.88 6.37 5.45
N GLU A 3 -20.01 6.52 6.14
CA GLU A 3 -21.24 7.21 5.65
C GLU A 3 -21.00 8.70 5.29
N PHE A 4 -19.94 9.29 5.84
CA PHE A 4 -19.45 10.63 5.48
C PHE A 4 -18.94 10.72 4.03
N LEU A 5 -18.53 9.58 3.42
CA LEU A 5 -17.88 9.51 2.11
C LEU A 5 -18.85 9.72 0.94
N GLU A 6 -20.15 9.43 1.10
CA GLU A 6 -21.13 9.56 0.02
C GLU A 6 -21.54 11.01 -0.29
N ARG A 7 -21.09 11.98 0.54
CA ARG A 7 -21.55 13.38 0.49
C ARG A 7 -20.48 14.39 0.10
N VAL A 8 -19.28 13.95 -0.25
CA VAL A 8 -18.20 14.89 -0.59
C VAL A 8 -18.39 15.39 -2.02
N ASN A 9 -19.02 16.56 -2.14
CA ASN A 9 -19.12 17.30 -3.39
C ASN A 9 -17.71 17.70 -3.87
N PRO A 10 -17.34 17.46 -5.15
CA PRO A 10 -16.05 17.92 -5.70
C PRO A 10 -15.79 19.41 -5.49
N ALA A 11 -16.82 20.25 -5.35
CA ALA A 11 -16.67 21.67 -5.03
C ALA A 11 -16.13 21.94 -3.61
N ALA A 12 -16.30 21.01 -2.66
CA ALA A 12 -15.75 21.11 -1.30
C ALA A 12 -14.22 20.91 -1.26
N SER A 13 -13.61 20.42 -2.34
CA SER A 13 -12.16 20.27 -2.47
C SER A 13 -11.40 21.59 -2.59
N GLN A 14 -12.11 22.70 -2.85
CA GLN A 14 -11.53 24.04 -2.98
C GLN A 14 -11.58 24.84 -1.68
N ASP A 15 -12.16 24.30 -0.61
CA ASP A 15 -12.06 24.90 0.73
C ASP A 15 -10.77 24.41 1.42
N PHE A 16 -9.89 25.35 1.79
CA PHE A 16 -8.62 25.07 2.48
C PHE A 16 -8.80 24.58 3.93
N SER A 17 -10.04 24.41 4.41
CA SER A 17 -10.35 23.81 5.69
C SER A 17 -9.85 22.35 5.81
N ILE A 18 -9.66 21.88 7.04
CA ILE A 18 -9.27 20.48 7.31
C ILE A 18 -10.30 19.52 6.70
N GLY A 19 -11.59 19.84 6.78
CA GLY A 19 -12.65 19.03 6.18
C GLY A 19 -12.53 18.95 4.66
N GLY A 20 -12.26 20.08 3.99
CA GLY A 20 -12.03 20.13 2.54
C GLY A 20 -10.80 19.32 2.09
N ARG A 21 -9.71 19.35 2.87
CA ARG A 21 -8.51 18.53 2.60
C ARG A 21 -8.77 17.03 2.71
N ILE A 22 -9.49 16.60 3.74
CA ILE A 22 -9.90 15.19 3.90
C ILE A 22 -10.77 14.76 2.72
N ALA A 23 -11.77 15.57 2.39
CA ALA A 23 -12.64 15.39 1.24
C ALA A 23 -11.87 15.24 -0.08
N TRP A 24 -10.92 16.14 -0.34
CA TRP A 24 -10.07 16.08 -1.53
C TRP A 24 -9.20 14.83 -1.56
N ALA A 25 -8.62 14.44 -0.42
CA ALA A 25 -7.80 13.24 -0.34
C ALA A 25 -8.58 11.96 -0.68
N ILE A 26 -9.83 11.86 -0.22
CA ILE A 26 -10.73 10.76 -0.55
C ILE A 26 -11.04 10.75 -2.06
N TYR A 27 -11.40 11.90 -2.62
CA TYR A 27 -11.66 12.03 -4.05
C TYR A 27 -10.45 11.59 -4.88
N CYS A 28 -9.26 12.07 -4.54
CA CYS A 28 -8.02 11.68 -5.20
C CYS A 28 -7.76 10.17 -5.06
N HIS A 29 -8.03 9.56 -3.90
CA HIS A 29 -7.94 8.11 -3.75
C HIS A 29 -8.86 7.37 -4.73
N ASP A 30 -10.12 7.79 -4.85
CA ASP A 30 -11.10 7.12 -5.71
C ASP A 30 -10.75 7.27 -7.21
N VAL A 31 -10.30 8.46 -7.62
CA VAL A 31 -9.77 8.70 -8.97
C VAL A 31 -8.52 7.87 -9.23
N GLY A 32 -7.61 7.79 -8.26
CA GLY A 32 -6.39 6.97 -8.35
C GLY A 32 -6.71 5.48 -8.50
N ARG A 33 -7.71 4.98 -7.78
CA ARG A 33 -8.22 3.60 -7.90
C ARG A 33 -8.78 3.33 -9.29
N ALA A 34 -9.66 4.20 -9.78
CA ALA A 34 -10.22 4.07 -11.12
C ALA A 34 -9.13 4.13 -12.21
N ALA A 35 -8.10 4.96 -12.01
CA ALA A 35 -6.97 5.01 -12.94
C ALA A 35 -6.18 3.69 -12.97
N LEU A 36 -5.94 3.05 -11.81
CA LEU A 36 -5.31 1.71 -11.76
C LEU A 36 -6.16 0.63 -12.43
N GLU A 37 -7.47 0.62 -12.19
CA GLU A 37 -8.41 -0.32 -12.82
C GLU A 37 -8.42 -0.18 -14.35
N ASN A 38 -8.23 1.05 -14.85
CA ASN A 38 -8.10 1.34 -16.28
C ASN A 38 -6.68 1.14 -16.83
N GLY A 39 -5.72 0.71 -16.01
CA GLY A 39 -4.32 0.51 -16.39
C GLY A 39 -3.49 1.80 -16.51
N ASP A 40 -4.04 2.97 -16.20
CA ASP A 40 -3.30 4.24 -16.14
C ASP A 40 -2.55 4.38 -14.82
N GLN A 41 -1.48 3.61 -14.70
CA GLN A 41 -0.63 3.61 -13.51
C GLN A 41 0.09 4.96 -13.29
N SER A 42 0.32 5.75 -14.35
CA SER A 42 1.02 7.04 -14.24
C SER A 42 0.07 8.14 -13.74
N GLY A 43 -1.17 8.18 -14.24
CA GLY A 43 -2.23 9.02 -13.72
C GLY A 43 -2.57 8.67 -12.28
N ALA A 44 -2.69 7.37 -11.98
CA ALA A 44 -2.91 6.90 -10.60
C ALA A 44 -1.83 7.40 -9.64
N LEU A 45 -0.55 7.23 -9.99
CA LEU A 45 0.56 7.67 -9.15
C LEU A 45 0.50 9.18 -8.86
N THR A 46 0.16 9.98 -9.86
CA THR A 46 0.07 11.44 -9.73
C THR A 46 -1.04 11.83 -8.75
N VAL A 47 -2.25 11.30 -8.96
CA VAL A 47 -3.41 11.65 -8.14
C VAL A 47 -3.30 11.07 -6.72
N LEU A 48 -2.73 9.88 -6.55
CA LEU A 48 -2.52 9.30 -5.21
C LEU A 48 -1.50 10.07 -4.38
N ARG A 49 -0.51 10.70 -5.01
CA ARG A 49 0.39 11.62 -4.31
C ARG A 49 -0.36 12.86 -3.83
N GLU A 50 -1.24 13.43 -4.65
CA GLU A 50 -2.12 14.52 -4.22
C GLU A 50 -3.00 14.13 -3.03
N ALA A 51 -3.54 12.89 -3.03
CA ALA A 51 -4.32 12.39 -1.90
C ALA A 51 -3.53 12.45 -0.59
N ILE A 52 -2.31 11.92 -0.60
CA ILE A 52 -1.43 11.85 0.57
C ILE A 52 -0.93 13.24 0.99
N HIS A 53 -0.67 14.14 0.03
CA HIS A 53 -0.31 15.52 0.32
C HIS A 53 -1.45 16.30 0.98
N ALA A 54 -2.69 16.04 0.57
CA ALA A 54 -3.86 16.69 1.13
C ALA A 54 -4.19 16.18 2.54
N PHE A 55 -4.29 14.85 2.68
CA PHE A 55 -4.52 14.17 3.96
C PHE A 55 -4.14 12.68 3.85
N PRO A 56 -3.08 12.21 4.55
CA PRO A 56 -2.68 10.81 4.51
C PRO A 56 -3.65 9.93 5.32
N PHE A 57 -4.07 8.79 4.75
CA PHE A 57 -4.86 7.78 5.45
C PHE A 57 -4.50 6.37 4.94
N PRO A 58 -4.78 5.29 5.70
CA PRO A 58 -4.25 3.96 5.39
C PRO A 58 -4.54 3.48 3.96
N LEU A 59 -5.75 3.68 3.44
CA LEU A 59 -6.14 3.19 2.12
C LEU A 59 -5.43 3.95 0.97
N SER A 60 -5.18 5.25 1.10
CA SER A 60 -4.45 6.02 0.07
C SER A 60 -2.96 5.67 0.07
N LEU A 61 -2.38 5.44 1.24
CA LEU A 61 -1.01 4.98 1.41
C LEU A 61 -0.81 3.56 0.84
N GLU A 62 -1.74 2.65 1.13
CA GLU A 62 -1.76 1.29 0.61
C GLU A 62 -1.81 1.28 -0.92
N LEU A 63 -2.75 2.02 -1.51
CA LEU A 63 -2.95 2.08 -2.95
C LEU A 63 -1.78 2.74 -3.69
N LEU A 64 -1.15 3.78 -3.10
CA LEU A 64 0.09 4.34 -3.65
C LEU A 64 1.22 3.30 -3.60
N GLY A 65 1.34 2.58 -2.49
CA GLY A 65 2.33 1.51 -2.33
C GLY A 65 2.19 0.39 -3.36
N GLU A 66 0.96 -0.06 -3.60
CA GLU A 66 0.64 -1.03 -4.64
C GLU A 66 0.99 -0.51 -6.04
N CYS A 67 0.60 0.73 -6.36
CA CYS A 67 0.95 1.37 -7.62
C CYS A 67 2.47 1.43 -7.85
N LEU A 68 3.26 1.72 -6.80
CA LEU A 68 4.71 1.74 -6.86
C LEU A 68 5.31 0.34 -7.07
N LEU A 69 4.72 -0.71 -6.49
CA LEU A 69 5.14 -2.09 -6.78
C LEU A 69 4.91 -2.46 -8.24
N LEU A 70 3.74 -2.14 -8.79
CA LEU A 70 3.42 -2.36 -10.20
C LEU A 70 4.38 -1.63 -11.15
N LYS A 71 4.88 -0.46 -10.72
CA LYS A 71 5.89 0.33 -11.44
C LYS A 71 7.33 -0.16 -11.24
N GLY A 72 7.56 -1.24 -10.48
CA GLY A 72 8.90 -1.75 -10.20
C GLY A 72 9.72 -0.84 -9.28
N ARG A 73 9.06 -0.08 -8.39
CA ARG A 73 9.69 0.84 -7.41
C ARG A 73 9.51 0.31 -5.97
N PRO A 74 10.06 -0.88 -5.64
CA PRO A 74 9.76 -1.56 -4.38
C PRO A 74 10.27 -0.80 -3.16
N VAL A 75 11.43 -0.15 -3.23
CA VAL A 75 12.00 0.62 -2.11
C VAL A 75 11.07 1.77 -1.69
N GLU A 76 10.49 2.48 -2.66
CA GLU A 76 9.51 3.53 -2.35
C GLU A 76 8.19 2.96 -1.86
N ALA A 77 7.73 1.83 -2.43
CA ALA A 77 6.53 1.17 -1.98
C ALA A 77 6.59 0.79 -0.49
N VAL A 78 7.74 0.29 -0.01
CA VAL A 78 7.93 -0.05 1.41
C VAL A 78 7.58 1.11 2.33
N ILE A 79 7.95 2.34 1.99
CA ILE A 79 7.70 3.52 2.83
C ILE A 79 6.19 3.71 3.05
N TYR A 80 5.42 3.73 1.97
CA TYR A 80 3.98 3.98 2.04
C TYR A 80 3.22 2.79 2.62
N LEU A 81 3.62 1.55 2.29
CA LEU A 81 2.99 0.34 2.83
C LEU A 81 3.26 0.17 4.33
N ALA A 82 4.47 0.49 4.80
CA ALA A 82 4.79 0.48 6.22
C ALA A 82 3.98 1.53 6.99
N ALA A 83 3.79 2.72 6.40
CA ALA A 83 2.92 3.75 6.97
C ALA A 83 1.44 3.30 7.02
N ALA A 84 0.94 2.67 5.95
CA ALA A 84 -0.42 2.13 5.92
C ALA A 84 -0.65 1.07 7.03
N VAL A 85 0.30 0.15 7.20
CA VAL A 85 0.27 -0.85 8.28
C VAL A 85 0.33 -0.18 9.65
N GLY A 86 1.20 0.82 9.84
CA GLY A 86 1.38 1.51 11.12
C GLY A 86 0.20 2.39 11.54
N MET A 87 -0.58 2.91 10.58
CA MET A 87 -1.76 3.73 10.84
C MET A 87 -3.05 2.92 11.02
N SER A 88 -3.03 1.61 10.75
CA SER A 88 -4.22 0.77 10.82
C SER A 88 -4.45 0.27 12.25
N GLU A 89 -5.65 0.48 12.79
CA GLU A 89 -6.02 0.00 14.14
C GLU A 89 -5.96 -1.53 14.25
N LYS A 90 -6.25 -2.22 13.14
CA LYS A 90 -6.16 -3.66 13.00
C LYS A 90 -5.44 -4.00 11.70
N TYR A 91 -4.46 -4.88 11.79
CA TYR A 91 -3.76 -5.39 10.62
C TYR A 91 -4.72 -6.15 9.71
N GLN A 92 -4.68 -5.81 8.43
CA GLN A 92 -5.36 -6.54 7.37
C GLN A 92 -4.37 -7.42 6.63
N PHE A 93 -4.84 -8.57 6.13
CA PHE A 93 -4.02 -9.47 5.32
C PHE A 93 -3.32 -8.73 4.18
N HIS A 94 -4.09 -7.98 3.38
CA HIS A 94 -3.61 -7.32 2.17
C HIS A 94 -2.47 -6.31 2.44
N GLN A 95 -2.58 -5.53 3.52
CA GLN A 95 -1.55 -4.55 3.92
C GLN A 95 -0.22 -5.23 4.28
N LEU A 96 -0.29 -6.28 5.11
CA LEU A 96 0.89 -7.04 5.52
C LEU A 96 1.50 -7.79 4.34
N PHE A 97 0.66 -8.36 3.48
CA PHE A 97 1.09 -9.07 2.28
C PHE A 97 1.81 -8.13 1.30
N LEU A 98 1.23 -6.97 0.96
CA LEU A 98 1.85 -5.98 0.09
C LEU A 98 3.17 -5.47 0.66
N LEU A 99 3.22 -5.18 1.97
CA LEU A 99 4.48 -4.77 2.61
C LEU A 99 5.54 -5.88 2.53
N GLY A 100 5.16 -7.13 2.81
CA GLY A 100 6.04 -8.29 2.66
C GLY A 100 6.56 -8.46 1.24
N LYS A 101 5.69 -8.26 0.24
CA LYS A 101 6.02 -8.28 -1.19
C LYS A 101 6.99 -7.18 -1.58
N ALA A 102 6.77 -5.96 -1.10
CA ALA A 102 7.67 -4.83 -1.34
C ALA A 102 9.06 -5.05 -0.72
N LEU A 103 9.12 -5.55 0.50
CA LEU A 103 10.38 -5.88 1.19
C LEU A 103 11.14 -7.00 0.46
N ALA A 104 10.45 -8.05 0.01
CA ALA A 104 11.05 -9.13 -0.77
C ALA A 104 11.65 -8.63 -2.09
N ALA A 105 10.93 -7.73 -2.78
CA ALA A 105 11.39 -7.09 -4.01
C ALA A 105 12.53 -6.10 -3.79
N ALA A 106 12.60 -5.46 -2.61
CA ALA A 106 13.71 -4.64 -2.16
C ALA A 106 14.90 -5.44 -1.58
N ASN A 107 14.84 -6.78 -1.63
CA ASN A 107 15.84 -7.71 -1.11
C ASN A 107 16.02 -7.66 0.43
N ASP A 108 15.06 -7.10 1.17
CA ASP A 108 14.97 -7.21 2.63
C ASP A 108 14.20 -8.48 3.01
N ASN A 109 14.89 -9.61 2.90
CA ASN A 109 14.30 -10.93 3.14
C ASN A 109 13.94 -11.16 4.62
N TYR A 110 14.64 -10.51 5.56
CA TYR A 110 14.40 -10.71 6.99
C TYR A 110 13.06 -10.11 7.43
N VAL A 111 12.83 -8.83 7.13
CA VAL A 111 11.57 -8.16 7.50
C VAL A 111 10.42 -8.67 6.62
N SER A 112 10.68 -8.96 5.34
CA SER A 112 9.69 -9.56 4.44
C SER A 112 9.10 -10.85 5.03
N LYS A 113 9.95 -11.77 5.50
CA LYS A 113 9.52 -13.03 6.12
C LYS A 113 8.53 -12.78 7.26
N ILE A 114 8.85 -11.86 8.16
CA ILE A 114 8.01 -11.54 9.34
C ILE A 114 6.64 -11.02 8.89
N MET A 115 6.60 -10.13 7.89
CA MET A 115 5.33 -9.58 7.39
C MET A 115 4.48 -10.65 6.71
N LEU A 116 5.09 -11.53 5.92
CA LEU A 116 4.39 -12.63 5.25
C LEU A 116 3.85 -13.66 6.25
N GLU A 117 4.61 -14.01 7.28
CA GLU A 117 4.14 -14.90 8.36
C GLU A 117 2.95 -14.28 9.11
N LYS A 118 2.99 -12.98 9.40
CA LYS A 118 1.85 -12.27 10.00
C LYS A 118 0.64 -12.23 9.07
N ALA A 119 0.83 -11.97 7.78
CA ALA A 119 -0.27 -11.99 6.80
C ALA A 119 -0.93 -13.38 6.80
N LEU A 120 -0.14 -14.45 6.70
CA LEU A 120 -0.62 -15.83 6.67
C LEU A 120 -1.29 -16.29 7.98
N SER A 121 -1.01 -15.62 9.10
CA SER A 121 -1.72 -15.86 10.37
C SER A 121 -3.14 -15.29 10.38
N ILE A 122 -3.43 -14.32 9.49
CA ILE A 122 -4.76 -13.73 9.32
C ILE A 122 -5.57 -14.56 8.32
N GLU A 123 -4.98 -14.82 7.16
CA GLU A 123 -5.64 -15.52 6.06
C GLU A 123 -4.64 -16.40 5.31
N ALA A 124 -5.03 -17.64 5.03
CA ALA A 124 -4.23 -18.54 4.22
C ALA A 124 -4.33 -18.14 2.74
N ASP A 125 -3.24 -17.64 2.19
CA ASP A 125 -3.15 -17.25 0.79
C ASP A 125 -2.00 -17.98 0.08
N ARG A 126 -2.25 -18.41 -1.16
CA ARG A 126 -1.29 -19.22 -1.93
C ARG A 126 -0.10 -18.38 -2.39
N GLU A 127 -0.34 -17.16 -2.87
CA GLU A 127 0.73 -16.28 -3.37
C GLU A 127 1.68 -15.92 -2.23
N ALA A 128 1.14 -15.56 -1.07
CA ALA A 128 1.91 -15.27 0.15
C ALA A 128 2.73 -16.49 0.62
N GLN A 129 2.18 -17.70 0.55
CA GLN A 129 2.92 -18.92 0.88
C GLN A 129 4.08 -19.21 -0.09
N GLU A 130 3.86 -19.03 -1.39
CA GLU A 130 4.89 -19.23 -2.41
C GLU A 130 6.02 -18.21 -2.25
N LEU A 131 5.67 -16.94 -2.06
CA LEU A 131 6.64 -15.87 -1.83
C LEU A 131 7.44 -16.08 -0.53
N LEU A 132 6.79 -16.51 0.56
CA LEU A 132 7.47 -16.81 1.82
C LEU A 132 8.51 -17.94 1.65
N LYS A 133 8.18 -19.00 0.90
CA LYS A 133 9.12 -20.09 0.60
C LYS A 133 10.34 -19.57 -0.17
N GLU A 134 10.11 -18.68 -1.14
CA GLU A 134 11.19 -18.05 -1.91
C GLU A 134 12.11 -17.21 -1.01
N VAL A 135 11.54 -16.33 -0.18
CA VAL A 135 12.27 -15.47 0.76
C VAL A 135 13.12 -16.30 1.74
N ILE A 136 12.59 -17.41 2.24
CA ILE A 136 13.32 -18.34 3.12
C ILE A 136 14.48 -19.02 2.37
N SER A 137 14.26 -19.43 1.12
CA SER A 137 15.29 -20.05 0.28
C SER A 137 16.46 -19.08 0.03
N ARG A 138 16.15 -17.83 -0.37
CA ARG A 138 17.15 -16.76 -0.58
C ARG A 138 17.99 -16.50 0.67
N SER A 139 17.35 -16.46 1.85
CA SER A 139 18.03 -16.24 3.13
C SER A 139 18.99 -17.37 3.50
N LYS A 140 18.64 -18.63 3.20
CA LYS A 140 19.53 -19.78 3.44
C LYS A 140 20.76 -19.75 2.54
N LEU A 141 20.60 -19.35 1.28
CA LEU A 141 21.71 -19.23 0.33
C LEU A 141 22.68 -18.09 0.67
N ALA A 142 22.18 -17.00 1.27
CA ALA A 142 23.04 -15.92 1.75
C ALA A 142 23.93 -16.37 2.91
N ASN A 143 23.38 -17.15 3.85
CA ASN A 143 24.12 -17.64 5.03
C ASN A 143 25.15 -18.73 4.72
N THR A 144 25.06 -19.44 3.59
CA THR A 144 26.06 -20.44 3.19
C THR A 144 27.23 -19.87 2.39
N ARG A 145 27.16 -18.59 1.98
CA ARG A 145 28.20 -17.90 1.20
C ARG A 145 29.05 -16.93 2.03
N ALA A 146 28.70 -16.73 3.29
CA ALA A 146 29.46 -15.95 4.27
C ALA A 146 30.34 -16.87 5.11
#